data_AF-A0A959EFQ3-F1
#
_entry.id   AF-A0A959EFQ3-F1
#
_cell.length_a   1.000
_cell.length_b   1.000
_cell.length_c   1.000
_cell.angle_alpha   90.00
_cell.angle_beta   90.00
_cell.angle_gamma   90.00
#
_symmetry.space_group_name_H-M   'P 1'
#
loop_
_entity.id
_entity.type
_entity.pdbx_description
1 polymer ?
#
loop_
_entity_poly.entity_id
_entity_poly.type
_entity_poly.pdbx_seq_one_letter_code
_entity_poly.pdbx_strand_id
1 'polypeptide(L)'
;MKPAFFPSVAALMLILTLFSWGYHNIPDEPLPVSQTVKPNIIFIMADDLGFGDLGAYGQKTIQTPHLDKMAAEGMRFTQCYTGSTVCAPSRSVLMTGQHTGHTTVRGNMGVGGVVGLGGAVGRIPLQDSDTTIAEVLKSTGYVTGMAGKW
;
A
#
# COMPACT_ATOMS: atom_id res chain seq x y z
N MET A 1 34.31 10.13 37.66
CA MET A 1 34.56 9.10 36.63
C MET A 1 34.28 7.74 37.26
N LYS A 2 33.32 6.96 36.75
CA LYS A 2 33.05 5.59 37.23
C LYS A 2 33.98 4.61 36.49
N PRO A 3 34.52 3.57 37.14
CA PRO A 3 35.39 2.60 36.49
C PRO A 3 34.57 1.67 35.59
N ALA A 4 35.10 1.38 34.40
CA ALA A 4 34.52 0.42 33.46
C ALA A 4 34.73 -1.02 33.99
N PHE A 5 33.64 -1.77 34.07
CA PHE A 5 33.62 -3.17 34.49
C PHE A 5 34.03 -4.06 33.30
N PHE A 6 35.24 -4.60 33.32
CA PHE A 6 35.69 -5.59 32.33
C PHE A 6 35.35 -7.00 32.86
N PRO A 7 34.48 -7.77 32.18
CA PRO A 7 34.20 -9.14 32.59
C PRO A 7 35.45 -10.01 32.42
N SER A 8 35.67 -10.93 33.36
CA SER A 8 36.82 -11.83 33.33
C SER A 8 36.76 -12.78 32.12
N VAL A 9 37.92 -13.22 31.65
CA VAL A 9 38.08 -14.13 30.50
C VAL A 9 37.23 -15.42 30.65
N ALA A 10 36.97 -15.85 31.88
CA ALA A 10 36.11 -17.00 32.18
C ALA A 10 34.63 -16.78 31.79
N ALA A 11 34.10 -15.55 31.94
CA ALA A 11 32.73 -15.23 31.54
C ALA A 11 32.57 -15.20 30.01
N LEU A 12 33.63 -14.82 29.29
CA LEU A 12 33.62 -14.80 27.82
C LEU A 12 33.61 -16.23 27.23
N MET A 13 34.30 -17.18 27.85
CA MET A 13 34.29 -18.59 27.41
C MET A 13 32.95 -19.29 27.66
N LEU A 14 32.24 -18.97 28.74
CA LEU A 14 30.92 -19.54 29.03
C LEU A 14 29.84 -19.08 28.03
N ILE A 15 29.95 -17.83 27.56
CA ILE A 15 29.05 -17.29 26.53
C ILE A 15 29.31 -17.99 25.18
N LEU A 16 30.57 -18.21 24.82
CA LEU A 16 30.94 -18.89 23.57
C LEU A 16 30.50 -20.37 23.52
N THR A 17 30.55 -21.08 24.65
CA THR A 17 30.09 -22.48 24.69
C THR A 17 28.56 -22.61 24.60
N LEU A 18 27.81 -21.67 25.18
CA LEU A 18 26.35 -21.61 25.04
C LEU A 18 25.92 -21.29 23.60
N PHE A 19 26.66 -20.44 22.89
CA PHE A 19 26.43 -20.19 21.46
C PHE A 19 26.75 -21.41 20.58
N SER A 20 27.78 -22.19 20.92
CA SER A 20 28.15 -23.39 20.17
C SER A 20 27.14 -24.53 20.33
N TRP A 21 26.59 -24.73 21.54
CA TRP A 21 25.54 -25.74 21.76
C TRP A 21 24.21 -25.34 21.12
N GLY A 22 23.87 -24.04 21.10
CA GLY A 22 22.68 -23.55 20.40
C GLY A 22 22.70 -23.81 18.89
N TYR A 23 23.87 -23.73 18.25
CA TYR A 23 24.02 -23.96 16.81
C TYR A 23 23.88 -25.43 16.40
N HIS A 24 24.34 -26.39 17.23
CA HIS A 24 24.28 -27.82 16.90
C HIS A 24 22.88 -28.45 17.04
N ASN A 25 21.91 -27.75 17.62
CA ASN A 25 20.54 -28.25 17.81
C ASN A 25 19.50 -27.49 16.97
N ILE A 26 19.92 -26.72 15.95
CA ILE A 26 18.98 -26.20 14.96
C ILE A 26 18.65 -27.39 14.04
N PRO A 27 17.42 -27.91 14.04
CA PRO A 27 17.05 -28.92 13.07
C PRO A 27 17.23 -28.35 11.67
N ASP A 28 17.96 -29.06 10.80
CA ASP A 28 18.11 -28.78 9.36
C ASP A 28 16.78 -28.94 8.57
N GLU A 29 15.67 -29.10 9.29
CA GLU A 29 14.36 -29.23 8.68
C GLU A 29 13.98 -27.91 8.01
N PRO A 30 13.74 -27.90 6.68
CA PRO A 30 13.30 -26.70 6.00
C PRO A 30 12.01 -26.22 6.67
N LEU A 31 11.99 -24.94 7.06
CA LEU A 31 10.78 -24.30 7.57
C LEU A 31 9.63 -24.67 6.62
N PRO A 32 8.48 -25.14 7.13
CA PRO A 32 7.39 -25.58 6.30
C PRO A 32 7.06 -24.44 5.34
N VAL A 33 7.28 -24.68 4.05
CA VAL A 33 6.91 -23.76 2.98
C VAL A 33 5.38 -23.72 3.02
N SER A 34 4.85 -22.77 3.78
CA SER A 34 3.44 -22.41 3.71
C SER A 34 3.15 -22.21 2.23
N GLN A 35 2.30 -23.07 1.66
CA GLN A 35 1.82 -22.87 0.30
C GLN A 35 1.25 -21.46 0.28
N THR A 36 1.98 -20.54 -0.35
CA THR A 36 1.61 -19.13 -0.39
C THR A 36 0.38 -19.03 -1.28
N VAL A 37 -0.78 -19.21 -0.67
CA VAL A 37 -2.06 -18.96 -1.31
C VAL A 37 -2.04 -17.49 -1.72
N LYS A 38 -2.12 -17.24 -3.02
CA LYS A 38 -2.20 -15.88 -3.55
C LYS A 38 -3.44 -15.20 -2.95
N PRO A 39 -3.29 -14.09 -2.21
CA PRO A 39 -4.42 -13.44 -1.56
C PRO A 39 -5.29 -12.73 -2.61
N ASN A 40 -6.59 -12.59 -2.35
CA ASN A 40 -7.43 -11.69 -3.14
C ASN A 40 -7.11 -10.24 -2.76
N ILE A 41 -7.04 -9.35 -3.75
CA ILE A 41 -6.77 -7.92 -3.54
C ILE A 41 -8.07 -7.15 -3.83
N ILE A 42 -8.61 -6.48 -2.83
CA ILE A 42 -9.78 -5.60 -2.95
C ILE A 42 -9.32 -4.19 -2.58
N PHE A 43 -9.32 -3.30 -3.57
CA PHE A 43 -8.97 -1.88 -3.37
C PHE A 43 -10.22 -1.02 -3.45
N ILE A 44 -10.55 -0.31 -2.37
CA ILE A 44 -11.72 0.57 -2.28
C ILE A 44 -11.24 2.02 -2.22
N MET A 45 -11.68 2.83 -3.18
CA MET A 45 -11.41 4.26 -3.22
C MET A 45 -12.72 5.04 -3.18
N ALA A 46 -12.92 5.83 -2.14
CA ALA A 46 -13.98 6.82 -2.07
C ALA A 46 -13.54 8.11 -2.77
N ASP A 47 -14.44 8.72 -3.54
CA ASP A 47 -14.21 10.01 -4.21
C ASP A 47 -14.53 11.14 -3.21
N ASP A 48 -13.65 12.13 -3.12
CA ASP A 48 -13.77 13.32 -2.27
C ASP A 48 -13.97 13.07 -0.75
N LEU A 49 -13.62 11.87 -0.27
CA LEU A 49 -13.63 11.57 1.17
C LEU A 49 -12.43 12.23 1.88
N GLY A 50 -12.72 13.14 2.80
CA GLY A 50 -11.73 13.84 3.61
C GLY A 50 -11.19 12.98 4.75
N PHE A 51 -9.98 13.33 5.22
CA PHE A 51 -9.35 12.67 6.37
C PHE A 51 -10.22 12.70 7.63
N GLY A 52 -10.93 13.82 7.84
CA GLY A 52 -11.78 14.04 9.01
C GLY A 52 -13.19 13.46 8.90
N ASP A 53 -13.53 12.71 7.85
CA ASP A 53 -14.93 12.30 7.62
C ASP A 53 -15.30 10.96 8.29
N LEU A 54 -14.32 10.17 8.72
CA LEU A 54 -14.57 8.87 9.37
C LEU A 54 -14.48 8.97 10.89
N GLY A 55 -15.37 8.25 11.58
CA GLY A 55 -15.34 8.13 13.05
C GLY A 55 -13.98 7.63 13.56
N ALA A 56 -13.36 6.72 12.80
CA ALA A 56 -11.99 6.25 13.01
C ALA A 56 -10.94 7.37 13.01
N TYR A 57 -11.21 8.57 12.50
CA TYR A 57 -10.32 9.74 12.55
C TYR A 57 -10.81 10.86 13.48
N GLY A 58 -11.84 10.60 14.28
CA GLY A 58 -12.23 11.43 15.43
C GLY A 58 -13.47 12.31 15.25
N GLN A 59 -14.08 12.35 14.07
CA GLN A 59 -15.38 13.02 13.92
C GLN A 59 -16.50 12.23 14.61
N LYS A 60 -17.61 12.91 14.93
CA LYS A 60 -18.70 12.37 15.78
C LYS A 60 -20.09 12.46 15.15
N THR A 61 -20.22 13.02 13.96
CA THR A 61 -21.52 13.38 13.35
C THR A 61 -21.95 12.34 12.32
N ILE A 62 -21.06 11.95 11.42
CA ILE A 62 -21.31 10.99 10.34
C ILE A 62 -21.14 9.58 10.91
N GLN A 63 -22.10 8.69 10.65
CA GLN A 63 -22.00 7.31 11.11
C GLN A 63 -21.25 6.47 10.09
N THR A 64 -20.06 5.98 10.45
CA THR A 64 -19.20 5.14 9.60
C THR A 64 -18.89 3.76 10.21
N PRO A 65 -19.87 3.04 10.80
CA PRO A 65 -19.61 1.91 11.68
C PRO A 65 -18.84 0.76 11.01
N HIS A 66 -19.04 0.53 9.72
CA HIS A 66 -18.31 -0.51 8.99
C HIS A 66 -16.84 -0.16 8.74
N LEU A 67 -16.54 1.11 8.45
CA LEU A 67 -15.17 1.58 8.26
C LEU A 67 -14.44 1.72 9.61
N ASP A 68 -15.16 2.11 10.65
CA ASP A 68 -14.62 2.18 12.01
C ASP A 68 -14.24 0.79 12.51
N LYS A 69 -15.10 -0.21 12.26
CA LYS A 69 -14.79 -1.62 12.54
C LYS A 69 -13.57 -2.11 11.74
N MET A 70 -13.52 -1.83 10.44
CA MET A 70 -12.36 -2.20 9.60
C MET A 70 -11.05 -1.58 10.11
N ALA A 71 -11.09 -0.32 10.57
CA ALA A 71 -9.92 0.35 11.15
C ALA A 71 -9.49 -0.26 12.49
N ALA A 72 -10.43 -0.78 13.30
CA ALA A 72 -10.16 -1.42 14.57
C ALA A 72 -9.62 -2.86 14.43
N GLU A 73 -10.07 -3.60 13.42
CA GLU A 73 -9.64 -4.98 13.13
C GLU A 73 -8.36 -5.05 12.29
N GLY A 74 -7.96 -3.94 11.66
CA GLY A 74 -6.84 -3.87 10.73
C GLY A 74 -5.81 -2.82 11.09
N MET A 75 -5.24 -2.22 10.04
CA MET A 75 -4.25 -1.15 10.14
C MET A 75 -4.85 0.17 9.66
N ARG A 76 -4.58 1.24 10.40
CA ARG A 76 -5.02 2.61 10.08
C ARG A 76 -3.80 3.50 9.84
N PHE A 77 -3.82 4.27 8.75
CA PHE A 77 -2.78 5.23 8.42
C PHE A 77 -3.20 6.65 8.80
N THR A 78 -2.39 7.36 9.57
CA THR A 78 -2.63 8.78 9.90
C THR A 78 -1.95 9.74 8.91
N GLN A 79 -1.13 9.20 8.00
CA GLN A 79 -0.33 9.94 7.01
C GLN A 79 -0.36 9.20 5.65
N CYS A 80 -1.56 9.05 5.09
CA CYS A 80 -1.75 8.46 3.75
C CYS A 80 -2.11 9.58 2.76
N TYR A 81 -1.18 9.91 1.87
CA TYR A 81 -1.35 11.01 0.92
C TYR A 81 -1.74 10.50 -0.46
N THR A 82 -2.68 11.21 -1.09
CA THR A 82 -3.06 10.96 -2.48
C THR A 82 -1.99 11.50 -3.44
N GLY A 83 -1.83 10.86 -4.60
CA GLY A 83 -0.84 11.25 -5.61
C GLY A 83 -1.08 12.63 -6.25
N SER A 84 -2.29 13.17 -6.12
CA SER A 84 -2.66 14.51 -6.57
C SER A 84 -3.89 15.00 -5.81
N THR A 85 -4.20 16.29 -5.91
CA THR A 85 -5.35 16.93 -5.24
C THR A 85 -6.66 16.81 -6.03
N VAL A 86 -6.64 16.18 -7.21
CA VAL A 86 -7.79 16.12 -8.12
C VAL A 86 -7.98 14.75 -8.77
N CYS A 87 -9.23 14.41 -9.08
CA CYS A 87 -9.68 13.05 -9.39
C CYS A 87 -8.82 12.28 -10.41
N ALA A 88 -8.73 12.77 -11.66
CA ALA A 88 -8.12 11.99 -12.75
C ALA A 88 -6.60 11.80 -12.55
N PRO A 89 -5.83 12.84 -12.17
CA PRO A 89 -4.43 12.67 -11.81
C PRO A 89 -4.18 11.74 -10.63
N SER A 90 -4.98 11.79 -9.56
CA SER A 90 -4.82 10.87 -8.41
C SER A 90 -5.04 9.42 -8.82
N ARG A 91 -6.04 9.16 -9.66
CA ARG A 91 -6.32 7.82 -10.20
C ARG A 91 -5.22 7.37 -11.15
N SER A 92 -4.66 8.27 -11.95
CA SER A 92 -3.54 7.98 -12.84
C SER A 92 -2.29 7.58 -12.06
N VAL A 93 -1.94 8.31 -10.99
CA VAL A 93 -0.84 7.94 -10.07
C VAL A 93 -1.08 6.57 -9.44
N LEU A 94 -2.30 6.29 -8.96
CA LEU A 94 -2.64 4.97 -8.41
C LEU A 94 -2.46 3.86 -9.44
N MET A 95 -2.94 4.06 -10.68
CA MET A 95 -2.90 3.03 -11.70
C MET A 95 -1.48 2.77 -12.20
N THR A 96 -0.68 3.80 -12.42
CA THR A 96 0.66 3.66 -13.02
C THR A 96 1.78 3.50 -11.99
N GLY A 97 1.52 3.83 -10.72
CA GLY A 97 2.55 3.88 -9.67
C GLY A 97 3.55 5.03 -9.83
N GLN A 98 3.30 5.96 -10.75
CA GLN A 98 4.19 7.08 -11.04
C GLN A 98 3.69 8.37 -10.39
N HIS A 99 4.58 9.30 -10.06
CA HIS A 99 4.16 10.64 -9.65
C HIS A 99 3.67 11.47 -10.85
N THR A 100 2.97 12.57 -10.58
CA THR A 100 2.34 13.45 -11.59
C THR A 100 3.29 14.04 -12.64
N GLY A 101 4.61 14.04 -12.36
CA GLY A 101 5.63 14.49 -13.31
C GLY A 101 5.96 13.48 -14.41
N HIS A 102 5.57 12.22 -14.25
CA HIS A 102 5.82 11.14 -15.22
C HIS A 102 4.54 10.54 -15.77
N THR A 103 3.44 10.54 -15.01
CA THR A 103 2.17 10.02 -15.51
C THR A 103 1.55 10.89 -16.63
N THR A 104 0.78 10.25 -17.51
CA THR A 104 0.10 10.88 -18.66
C THR A 104 -0.97 11.89 -18.22
N VAL A 105 -1.82 11.53 -17.25
CA VAL A 105 -2.95 12.36 -16.83
C VAL A 105 -2.54 13.29 -15.69
N ARG A 106 -2.33 14.58 -16.00
CA ARG A 106 -1.83 15.59 -15.04
C ARG A 106 -2.85 16.64 -14.63
N GLY A 107 -4.02 16.63 -15.28
CA GLY A 107 -5.18 17.43 -14.92
C GLY A 107 -6.47 16.66 -15.22
N ASN A 108 -7.60 17.13 -14.68
CA ASN A 108 -8.90 16.59 -15.07
C ASN A 108 -9.22 16.89 -16.54
N MET A 109 -8.67 17.99 -17.06
CA MET A 109 -8.73 18.39 -18.45
C MET A 109 -7.33 18.78 -18.95
N GLY A 110 -7.11 18.69 -20.26
CA GLY A 110 -5.87 19.10 -20.91
C GLY A 110 -6.05 19.43 -22.39
N VAL A 111 -5.04 20.11 -22.95
CA VAL A 111 -4.98 20.42 -24.39
C VAL A 111 -4.90 19.12 -25.18
N GLY A 112 -5.71 19.00 -26.23
CA GLY A 112 -5.80 17.78 -27.03
C GLY A 112 -6.62 16.66 -26.39
N GLY A 113 -7.32 16.92 -25.29
CA GLY A 113 -8.18 15.92 -24.65
C GLY A 113 -9.48 15.65 -25.40
N VAL A 114 -10.09 14.51 -25.09
CA VAL A 114 -11.28 13.98 -25.74
C VAL A 114 -12.57 14.36 -25.00
N VAL A 115 -13.70 14.08 -25.62
CA VAL A 115 -15.02 14.18 -24.97
C VAL A 115 -15.21 12.96 -24.05
N GLY A 116 -15.38 13.21 -22.75
CA GLY A 116 -15.69 12.16 -21.78
C GLY A 116 -17.15 11.68 -21.86
N LEU A 117 -17.45 10.56 -21.20
CA LEU A 117 -18.78 9.92 -21.22
C LEU A 117 -19.93 10.84 -20.74
N GLY A 118 -19.63 11.89 -19.97
CA GLY A 118 -20.60 12.91 -19.53
C GLY A 118 -20.66 14.16 -20.42
N GLY A 119 -20.09 14.13 -21.63
CA GLY A 119 -20.04 15.27 -22.56
C GLY A 119 -18.97 16.32 -22.24
N ALA A 120 -18.24 16.16 -21.14
CA ALA A 120 -17.19 17.09 -20.74
C ALA A 120 -15.99 17.01 -21.69
N VAL A 121 -15.56 18.15 -22.24
CA VAL A 121 -14.50 18.24 -23.25
C VAL A 121 -13.12 18.41 -22.59
N GLY A 122 -12.11 17.75 -23.16
CA GLY A 122 -10.71 17.92 -22.75
C GLY A 122 -10.19 16.83 -21.83
N ARG A 123 -10.88 15.71 -21.68
CA ARG A 123 -10.42 14.58 -20.85
C ARG A 123 -9.17 13.96 -21.44
N ILE A 124 -8.15 13.75 -20.62
CA ILE A 124 -6.95 13.02 -21.02
C ILE A 124 -7.11 11.56 -20.56
N PRO A 125 -7.24 10.59 -21.47
CA PRO A 125 -7.27 9.18 -21.10
C PRO A 125 -5.85 8.69 -20.77
N LEU A 126 -5.78 7.55 -20.09
CA LEU A 126 -4.55 6.75 -20.13
C LEU A 126 -4.28 6.33 -21.58
N GLN A 127 -3.00 6.24 -21.93
CA GLN A 127 -2.52 5.74 -23.21
C GLN A 127 -2.27 4.23 -23.14
N ASP A 128 -2.29 3.55 -24.28
CA ASP A 128 -1.96 2.12 -24.36
C ASP A 128 -0.54 1.80 -23.87
N SER A 129 0.37 2.79 -23.85
CA SER A 129 1.71 2.68 -23.30
C SER A 129 1.78 2.83 -21.78
N ASP A 130 0.72 3.30 -21.13
CA ASP A 130 0.68 3.47 -19.68
C ASP A 130 0.43 2.12 -19.00
N THR A 131 1.48 1.46 -18.53
CA THR A 131 1.32 0.20 -17.78
C THR A 131 0.62 0.46 -16.45
N THR A 132 -0.46 -0.29 -16.21
CA THR A 132 -1.28 -0.20 -15.01
C THR A 132 -1.01 -1.34 -14.02
N ILE A 133 -1.30 -1.12 -12.75
CA ILE A 133 -1.27 -2.16 -11.71
C ILE A 133 -2.19 -3.35 -12.05
N ALA A 134 -3.30 -3.11 -12.75
CA ALA A 134 -4.19 -4.17 -13.21
C ALA A 134 -3.50 -5.08 -14.24
N GLU A 135 -2.76 -4.52 -15.20
CA GLU A 135 -1.99 -5.31 -16.17
C GLU A 135 -0.85 -6.08 -15.51
N VAL A 136 -0.15 -5.45 -14.56
CA VAL A 136 0.90 -6.12 -13.77
C VAL A 136 0.31 -7.30 -13.01
N LEU A 137 -0.79 -7.12 -12.29
CA LEU A 137 -1.46 -8.21 -11.56
C LEU A 137 -1.94 -9.31 -12.51
N LYS A 138 -2.58 -8.94 -13.62
CA LYS A 138 -3.06 -9.89 -14.64
C LYS A 138 -1.93 -10.73 -15.22
N SER A 139 -0.74 -10.15 -15.43
CA SER A 139 0.44 -10.87 -15.92
C SER A 139 0.91 -11.99 -14.98
N THR A 140 0.56 -11.91 -13.69
CA THR A 140 0.90 -12.90 -12.66
C THR A 140 -0.24 -13.88 -12.34
N GLY A 141 -1.29 -13.90 -13.16
CA GLY A 141 -2.41 -14.83 -13.08
C GLY A 141 -3.60 -14.37 -12.24
N TYR A 142 -3.66 -13.09 -11.85
CA TYR A 142 -4.87 -12.54 -11.24
C TYR A 142 -5.95 -12.27 -12.28
N VAL A 143 -7.20 -12.49 -11.90
CA VAL A 143 -8.36 -11.94 -12.61
C VAL A 143 -8.62 -10.55 -12.05
N THR A 144 -8.60 -9.53 -12.92
CA THR A 144 -8.78 -8.13 -12.53
C THR A 144 -10.12 -7.61 -13.00
N GLY A 145 -10.79 -6.81 -12.16
CA GLY A 145 -12.03 -6.13 -12.49
C GLY A 145 -12.15 -4.81 -11.73
N MET A 146 -12.99 -3.91 -12.23
CA MET A 146 -13.25 -2.60 -11.63
C MET A 146 -14.75 -2.31 -11.70
N ALA A 147 -15.27 -1.68 -10.65
CA ALA A 147 -16.61 -1.12 -10.63
C ALA A 147 -16.56 0.30 -10.05
N GLY A 148 -17.36 1.21 -10.63
CA GLY A 148 -17.39 2.62 -10.23
C GLY A 148 -16.54 3.52 -11.12
N LYS A 149 -16.02 4.61 -10.54
CA LYS A 149 -15.53 5.77 -11.33
C LYS A 149 -14.26 5.48 -12.13
N TRP A 150 -14.40 5.72 -13.44
CA TRP A 150 -13.37 5.86 -14.46
C TRP A 150 -13.69 7.12 -15.26
#